data_AF-A0A4Q3SYS4-F1
#
_entry.id   AF-A0A4Q3SYS4-F1
#
_cell.length_a   1.000
_cell.length_b   1.000
_cell.length_c   1.000
_cell.angle_alpha   90.00
_cell.angle_beta   90.00
_cell.angle_gamma   90.00
#
_symmetry.space_group_name_H-M   'P 1'
#
loop_
_entity.id
_entity.type
_entity.pdbx_description
1 polymer ?
#
loop_
_entity_poly.entity_id
_entity_poly.type
_entity_poly.pdbx_seq_one_letter_code
_entity_poly.pdbx_strand_id
1 'polypeptide(L)' 'MSDEEEDPLNTTGPAIEVKGLRSQFGSHVVHDDLDITVERGEVLGVVGGSGTGKSVLLNSI' A
#
# COMPACT_ATOMS: atom_id res chain seq x y z
N MET A 1 -1.79 29.38 -6.26
CA MET A 1 -2.03 28.37 -5.22
C MET A 1 -0.76 27.57 -5.18
N SER A 2 -0.06 27.79 -4.08
CA SER A 2 1.35 27.52 -3.82
C SER A 2 1.71 26.07 -4.11
N ASP A 3 2.75 25.89 -4.92
CA ASP A 3 3.53 24.67 -4.97
C ASP A 3 4.06 24.42 -3.54
N GLU A 4 3.37 23.58 -2.79
CA GLU A 4 3.87 23.06 -1.52
C GLU A 4 5.12 22.25 -1.86
N GLU A 5 6.29 22.82 -1.54
CA GLU A 5 7.56 22.11 -1.59
C GLU A 5 7.41 20.82 -0.77
N GLU A 6 7.37 19.68 -1.46
CA GLU A 6 7.37 18.36 -0.83
C GLU A 6 8.67 18.24 -0.02
N ASP A 7 8.56 18.48 1.29
CA ASP A 7 9.67 18.27 2.23
C ASP A 7 10.05 16.78 2.17
N PRO A 8 11.28 16.43 1.73
CA PRO A 8 11.71 15.04 1.63
C PRO A 8 11.78 14.34 3.00
N LEU A 9 11.63 15.09 4.10
CA LEU A 9 11.54 14.60 5.46
C LEU A 9 10.16 14.83 6.09
N ASN A 10 9.10 15.10 5.30
CA ASN A 10 7.77 15.34 5.83
C ASN A 10 7.32 14.16 6.71
N THR A 11 7.41 14.36 8.02
CA THR A 11 7.09 13.35 9.04
C THR A 11 5.64 13.43 9.49
N THR A 12 4.86 14.34 8.91
CA THR A 12 3.51 14.71 9.36
C THR A 12 2.41 13.78 8.83
N GLY A 13 2.75 12.77 8.02
CA GLY A 13 1.82 11.81 7.44
C GLY A 13 2.18 10.35 7.73
N PRO A 14 1.30 9.41 7.30
CA PRO A 14 1.52 7.97 7.47
C PRO A 14 2.84 7.52 6.84
N ALA A 15 3.41 6.44 7.36
CA ALA A 15 4.64 5.87 6.83
C ALA A 15 4.43 5.21 5.47
N ILE A 16 3.27 4.59 5.27
CA ILE A 16 2.86 3.96 4.02
C ILE A 16 1.39 4.34 3.79
N GLU A 17 1.09 4.89 2.62
CA GLU A 17 -0.28 5.15 2.17
C GLU A 17 -0.47 4.60 0.76
N VAL A 18 -1.42 3.68 0.61
CA VAL A 18 -1.79 3.03 -0.63
C VAL A 18 -3.28 3.22 -0.79
N LYS A 19 -3.72 3.69 -1.96
CA LYS A 19 -5.13 3.90 -2.27
C LYS A 19 -5.50 3.21 -3.58
N GLY A 20 -6.62 2.50 -3.60
CA GLY A 20 -7.19 1.86 -4.77
C GLY A 20 -6.26 0.81 -5.40
N LEU A 21 -5.47 0.09 -4.60
CA LEU A 21 -4.52 -0.88 -5.14
C LEU A 21 -5.28 -2.00 -5.85
N ARG A 22 -4.97 -2.14 -7.14
CA ARG A 22 -5.43 -3.24 -7.97
C ARG A 22 -4.25 -4.03 -8.48
N SER A 23 -4.14 -5.29 -8.05
CA SER A 23 -3.12 -6.23 -8.53
C SER A 23 -3.79 -7.31 -9.37
N GLN A 24 -3.32 -7.51 -10.61
CA GLN A 24 -3.93 -8.45 -11.56
C GLN A 24 -2.86 -9.20 -12.36
N PHE A 25 -3.06 -10.51 -12.55
CA PHE A 25 -2.25 -11.35 -13.44
C PHE A 25 -3.14 -11.97 -14.52
N GLY A 26 -2.98 -11.50 -15.76
CA GLY A 26 -3.84 -11.92 -16.86
C GLY A 26 -5.31 -11.56 -16.57
N SER A 27 -6.20 -12.55 -16.54
CA SER A 27 -7.61 -12.37 -16.19
C SER A 27 -7.90 -12.45 -14.69
N HIS A 28 -6.91 -12.82 -13.86
CA HIS A 28 -7.10 -13.05 -12.44
C HIS A 28 -6.75 -11.80 -11.63
N VAL A 29 -7.75 -11.19 -11.00
CA VAL A 29 -7.58 -10.07 -10.07
C VAL A 29 -7.28 -10.62 -8.69
N VAL A 30 -6.13 -10.21 -8.13
CA VAL A 30 -5.64 -10.62 -6.82
C VAL A 30 -6.10 -9.64 -5.74
N HIS A 31 -5.97 -8.34 -6.01
CA HIS A 31 -6.50 -7.26 -5.17
C HIS A 31 -7.29 -6.33 -6.09
N ASP A 32 -8.45 -5.86 -5.64
CA ASP A 32 -9.25 -4.86 -6.32
C ASP A 32 -9.65 -3.80 -5.29
N ASP A 33 -9.34 -2.54 -5.57
CA ASP A 33 -9.67 -1.39 -4.73
C ASP A 33 -9.22 -1.53 -3.25
N LEU A 34 -7.94 -1.88 -3.05
CA LEU A 34 -7.39 -2.06 -1.72
C LEU A 34 -6.70 -0.77 -1.21
N ASP A 35 -7.20 -0.26 -0.09
CA ASP A 35 -6.61 0.85 0.63
C ASP A 35 -5.80 0.34 1.84
N ILE A 36 -4.56 0.81 1.99
CA ILE A 36 -3.70 0.49 3.12
C ILE A 36 -3.09 1.79 3.65
N THR A 37 -3.24 2.03 4.94
CA THR A 37 -2.54 3.10 5.66
C THR A 37 -1.78 2.45 6.80
N VAL A 38 -0.48 2.72 6.89
CA VAL A 38 0.37 2.30 8.00
C VAL A 38 0.98 3.54 8.62
N GLU A 39 0.68 3.76 9.90
CA GLU A 39 1.21 4.91 10.62
C GLU A 39 2.69 4.69 11.00
N ARG A 40 3.37 5.79 11.30
CA ARG A 40 4.78 5.73 11.70
C ARG A 40 4.92 4.99 13.04
N GLY A 41 5.79 3.97 13.04
CA GLY A 41 6.03 3.13 14.21
C GLY A 41 5.10 1.91 14.30
N GLU A 42 4.17 1.74 13.36
CA GLU A 42 3.35 0.54 13.28
C GLU A 42 4.05 -0.59 12.51
N VAL A 43 3.67 -1.82 12.85
CA VAL A 43 4.13 -3.02 12.16
C VAL A 43 2.95 -3.62 11.40
N LEU A 44 3.00 -3.57 10.07
CA LEU A 44 2.01 -4.22 9.22
C LEU A 44 2.31 -5.71 9.07
N GLY A 45 1.39 -6.56 9.56
CA GLY A 45 1.42 -8.00 9.35
C GLY A 45 0.43 -8.44 8.26
N VAL A 46 0.91 -9.05 7.18
CA VAL A 46 0.07 -9.58 6.11
C VAL A 46 -0.16 -11.08 6.33
N VAL A 47 -1.39 -11.48 6.64
CA VAL A 47 -1.79 -12.87 6.91
C VAL A 47 -2.85 -13.37 5.94
N GLY A 48 -2.86 -14.68 5.65
CA GLY A 48 -3.79 -15.29 4.70
C GLY A 48 -3.30 -16.62 4.15
N GLY A 49 -4.22 -17.42 3.59
CA GLY A 49 -3.93 -18.73 3.00
C GLY A 49 -2.91 -18.70 1.86
N SER A 50 -2.36 -19.85 1.47
CA SER A 50 -1.47 -19.90 0.29
C SER A 50 -2.23 -19.44 -0.96
N GLY A 51 -1.57 -18.61 -1.79
CA GLY A 51 -2.17 -18.09 -3.04
C GLY A 51 -3.07 -16.85 -2.88
N THR A 52 -3.33 -16.34 -1.67
CA THR A 52 -4.22 -15.17 -1.45
C THR A 52 -3.59 -13.81 -1.79
N GLY A 53 -2.47 -13.77 -2.52
CA GLY A 53 -1.88 -12.49 -2.94
C GLY A 53 -0.93 -11.81 -1.97
N LYS A 54 -0.58 -12.40 -0.82
CA LYS A 54 0.32 -11.76 0.18
C LYS A 54 1.66 -11.26 -0.40
N SER A 55 2.36 -12.12 -1.15
CA SER A 55 3.62 -11.74 -1.80
C SER A 55 3.40 -10.74 -2.94
N VAL A 56 2.23 -10.79 -3.57
CA VAL A 56 1.84 -9.81 -4.59
C VAL A 56 1.64 -8.45 -3.93
N LEU A 57 1.00 -8.40 -2.76
CA LEU A 57 0.78 -7.19 -1.99
C LEU A 57 2.10 -6.54 -1.61
N LEU A 58 3.00 -7.30 -0.99
CA LEU A 58 4.32 -6.81 -0.57
C LEU A 58 5.21 -6.35 -1.73
N ASN A 59 4.99 -6.85 -2.95
CA ASN A 59 5.71 -6.40 -4.14
C ASN A 59 5.04 -5.23 -4.87
N SER A 60 3.79 -4.90 -4.53
CA SER A 60 3.01 -3.85 -5.21
C SER A 60 2.94 -2.54 -4.43
N ILE A 61 3.52 -2.49 -3.23
CA ILE A 61 3.57 -1.33 -2.33
C ILE A 61 4.99 -0.80 -2.19
#